data_AF-A0A7C7UV68-F1
#
_entry.id   AF-A0A7C7UV68-F1
#
_cell.length_a   1.000
_cell.length_b   1.000
_cell.length_c   1.000
_cell.angle_alpha   90.00
_cell.angle_beta   90.00
_cell.angle_gamma   90.00
#
_symmetry.space_group_name_H-M   'P 1'
#
loop_
_entity.id
_entity.type
_entity.pdbx_description
1 polymer ?
#
loop_
_entity_poly.entity_id
_entity_poly.type
_entity_poly.pdbx_seq_one_letter_code
_entity_poly.pdbx_strand_id
1 'polypeptide(L)'
;MLCDSCGAEVEEDFTFCPHCGHKIGELERGRVAIFPTREQLFPHWVWLLGFALLIGCILMSVLGVGMAGVYGGLKERAVLARQQAEEHYNRGLAHLEEGDYNLAEAEFREALRLAPNYWEAADKLREVRAQATAMATPSPSPTVPLEVDSQSAAIYRQAQELYSRQNWIETALTLEQLRDLDPYYERENVTEMLFSSYYNMALDLVDKDRLEEALRSFDKALEVKPGDPEALVQRELVSTYLTGLGYWEADWVRAIESFLAIYRIDPEYKDVKQRLYEAYLNHGDLYASEEAWCLAEERYDQAAALDSNDDIIAKRDDAAYRCQIAVAPTPTIIAAVTPTATIAAAAAVTATVTPTVSIAAVGKIAFAAYDAGEGVYTIYMV
;
A
#
# COMPACT_ATOMS: atom_id res chain seq x y z
N MET A 1 52.77 -31.17 -50.26
CA MET A 1 51.95 -32.39 -50.11
C MET A 1 51.52 -32.91 -51.48
N LEU A 2 51.43 -34.22 -51.69
CA LEU A 2 50.96 -34.80 -52.96
C LEU A 2 49.44 -34.93 -52.95
N CYS A 3 48.76 -34.61 -54.05
CA CYS A 3 47.31 -34.78 -54.15
C CYS A 3 46.94 -36.27 -54.29
N ASP A 4 46.10 -36.80 -53.41
CA ASP A 4 45.72 -38.23 -53.40
C ASP A 4 45.00 -38.70 -54.68
N SER A 5 44.40 -37.78 -55.45
CA SER A 5 43.66 -38.15 -56.65
C SER A 5 44.52 -38.21 -57.92
N CYS A 6 45.55 -37.38 -58.05
CA CYS A 6 46.35 -37.28 -59.29
C CYS A 6 47.87 -37.40 -59.09
N GLY A 7 48.34 -37.45 -57.85
CA GLY A 7 49.76 -37.62 -57.51
C GLY A 7 50.65 -36.43 -57.82
N ALA A 8 50.08 -35.26 -58.14
CA ALA A 8 50.86 -34.04 -58.34
C ALA A 8 51.28 -33.42 -56.99
N GLU A 9 52.48 -32.83 -56.93
CA GLU A 9 52.99 -32.14 -55.74
C GLU A 9 52.40 -30.73 -55.64
N VAL A 10 51.85 -30.37 -54.47
CA VAL A 10 51.13 -29.12 -54.20
C VAL A 10 51.65 -28.46 -52.91
N GLU A 11 51.80 -27.14 -52.91
CA GLU A 11 52.16 -26.35 -51.73
C GLU A 11 51.00 -26.24 -50.72
N GLU A 12 51.31 -26.09 -49.42
CA GLU A 12 50.40 -26.38 -48.29
C GLU A 12 49.21 -25.40 -48.10
N ASP A 13 49.17 -24.27 -48.81
CA ASP A 13 48.16 -23.22 -48.60
C ASP A 13 46.95 -23.28 -49.56
N PHE A 14 46.86 -24.28 -50.43
CA PHE A 14 45.74 -24.41 -51.38
C PHE A 14 44.65 -25.38 -50.91
N THR A 15 43.42 -24.88 -50.76
CA THR A 15 42.24 -25.68 -50.35
C THR A 15 41.75 -26.64 -51.45
N PHE A 16 42.13 -26.40 -52.71
CA PHE A 16 41.82 -27.26 -53.86
C PHE A 16 43.06 -27.41 -54.75
N CYS A 17 43.29 -28.61 -55.30
CA CYS A 17 44.44 -28.88 -56.16
C CYS A 17 44.31 -28.12 -57.49
N PRO A 18 45.30 -27.28 -57.87
CA PRO A 18 45.23 -26.45 -59.08
C PRO A 18 45.29 -27.24 -60.40
N HIS A 19 45.73 -28.51 -60.37
CA HIS A 19 45.84 -29.33 -61.57
C HIS A 19 44.60 -30.16 -61.90
N CYS A 20 43.83 -30.60 -60.89
CA CYS A 20 42.66 -31.46 -61.09
C CYS A 20 41.38 -30.97 -60.41
N GLY A 21 41.44 -29.90 -59.59
CA GLY A 21 40.31 -29.30 -58.91
C GLY A 21 39.80 -30.04 -57.66
N HIS A 22 40.49 -31.10 -57.22
CA HIS A 22 40.07 -31.87 -56.04
C HIS A 22 40.35 -31.13 -54.73
N LYS A 23 39.40 -31.12 -53.77
CA LYS A 23 39.54 -30.42 -52.48
C LYS A 23 40.56 -31.17 -51.61
N ILE A 24 41.60 -30.46 -51.17
CA ILE A 24 42.66 -30.98 -50.29
C ILE A 24 42.64 -30.11 -49.04
N GLY A 25 41.92 -30.55 -48.01
CA GLY A 25 41.86 -29.82 -46.75
C GLY A 25 40.73 -30.30 -45.83
N GLU A 26 41.06 -31.25 -44.97
CA GLU A 26 40.48 -31.37 -43.63
C GLU A 26 41.45 -32.18 -42.75
N LEU A 27 42.38 -31.47 -42.08
CA LEU A 27 43.16 -32.04 -40.99
C LEU A 27 42.86 -31.22 -39.74
N GLU A 28 41.86 -31.69 -38.99
CA GLU A 28 41.72 -31.40 -37.57
C GLU A 28 43.05 -31.64 -36.87
N ARG A 29 43.73 -30.56 -36.46
CA ARG A 29 44.94 -30.66 -35.66
C ARG A 29 44.89 -29.65 -34.52
N GLY A 30 44.68 -30.21 -33.33
CA GLY A 30 45.41 -29.77 -32.14
C GLY A 30 44.76 -28.68 -31.30
N ARG A 31 44.09 -29.14 -30.25
CA ARG A 31 43.73 -28.42 -29.02
C ARG A 31 44.86 -27.49 -28.55
N VAL A 32 44.73 -26.19 -28.77
CA VAL A 32 45.53 -25.16 -28.06
C VAL A 32 44.66 -24.62 -26.94
N ALA A 33 45.02 -24.99 -25.71
CA ALA A 33 44.48 -24.37 -24.52
C ALA A 33 44.89 -22.91 -24.50
N ILE A 34 43.94 -22.01 -24.78
CA ILE A 34 44.09 -20.60 -24.44
C ILE A 34 44.06 -20.55 -22.92
N PHE A 35 45.22 -20.49 -22.28
CA PHE A 35 45.33 -20.04 -20.91
C PHE A 35 45.09 -18.52 -20.91
N PRO A 36 43.94 -18.00 -20.41
CA PRO A 36 43.83 -16.58 -20.20
C PRO A 36 44.88 -16.16 -19.16
N THR A 37 45.69 -15.16 -19.52
CA THR A 37 46.65 -14.50 -18.65
C THR A 37 45.95 -13.98 -17.39
N ARG A 38 46.48 -14.41 -16.25
CA ARG A 38 46.02 -14.19 -14.87
C ARG A 38 46.27 -12.75 -14.39
N GLU A 39 45.83 -11.74 -15.13
CA GLU A 39 45.97 -10.33 -14.71
C GLU A 39 44.71 -9.45 -14.90
N GLN A 40 43.56 -10.01 -15.30
CA GLN A 40 42.30 -9.23 -15.38
C GLN A 40 41.07 -9.97 -14.81
N LEU A 41 41.24 -10.72 -13.72
CA LEU A 41 40.16 -11.50 -13.08
C LEU A 41 39.58 -10.89 -11.79
N PHE A 42 39.97 -9.68 -11.42
CA PHE A 42 39.26 -8.90 -10.41
C PHE A 42 39.06 -7.46 -10.88
N PRO A 43 37.89 -7.14 -11.46
CA PRO A 43 37.55 -5.77 -11.76
C PRO A 43 37.70 -4.90 -10.50
N HIS A 44 38.26 -3.68 -10.62
CA HIS A 44 38.39 -2.76 -9.48
C HIS A 44 37.06 -2.51 -8.75
N TRP A 45 35.92 -2.67 -9.42
CA TRP A 45 34.59 -2.59 -8.81
C TRP A 45 34.32 -3.70 -7.78
N VAL A 46 34.95 -4.87 -7.89
CA VAL A 46 34.83 -5.95 -6.89
C VAL A 46 35.52 -5.58 -5.59
N TRP A 47 36.68 -4.90 -5.67
CA TRP A 47 37.35 -4.36 -4.50
C TRP A 47 36.56 -3.21 -3.86
N LEU A 48 35.98 -2.32 -4.67
CA LEU A 48 35.13 -1.23 -4.17
C LEU A 48 33.86 -1.78 -3.49
N LEU A 49 33.23 -2.80 -4.06
CA LEU A 49 32.11 -3.51 -3.41
C LEU A 49 32.54 -4.17 -2.10
N GLY A 50 33.72 -4.82 -2.08
CA GLY A 50 34.28 -5.41 -0.87
C GLY A 50 34.50 -4.39 0.25
N PHE A 51 35.11 -3.24 -0.07
CA PHE A 51 35.31 -2.15 0.89
C PHE A 51 33.98 -1.50 1.32
N ALA A 52 33.04 -1.29 0.40
CA ALA A 52 31.72 -0.74 0.73
C ALA A 52 30.94 -1.68 1.67
N LEU A 53 30.99 -3.00 1.43
CA LEU A 53 30.39 -3.99 2.29
C LEU A 53 31.06 -4.03 3.66
N LEU A 54 32.39 -3.93 3.73
CA LEU A 54 33.14 -3.89 4.98
C LEU A 54 32.83 -2.62 5.79
N ILE A 55 32.75 -1.46 5.15
CA ILE A 55 32.33 -0.20 5.78
C ILE A 55 30.88 -0.30 6.25
N GLY A 56 29.98 -0.88 5.45
CA GLY A 56 28.60 -1.14 5.83
C GLY A 56 28.49 -2.03 7.08
N CYS A 57 29.26 -3.11 7.14
CA CYS A 57 29.34 -3.98 8.31
C CYS A 57 29.88 -3.24 9.55
N ILE A 58 30.90 -2.38 9.39
CA ILE A 58 31.43 -1.57 10.49
C ILE A 58 30.36 -0.59 10.98
N LEU A 59 29.69 0.14 10.08
CA LEU A 59 28.62 1.08 10.45
C LEU A 59 27.47 0.36 11.17
N MET A 60 27.05 -0.81 10.68
CA MET A 60 26.04 -1.63 11.34
C MET A 60 26.49 -2.12 12.73
N SER A 61 27.77 -2.48 12.90
CA SER A 61 28.30 -2.88 14.20
C SER A 61 28.34 -1.71 15.20
N VAL A 62 28.72 -0.51 14.76
CA VAL A 62 28.73 0.70 15.60
C VAL A 62 27.32 1.11 15.97
N LEU A 63 26.37 1.09 15.02
CA LEU A 63 24.96 1.34 15.28
C LEU A 63 24.35 0.29 16.22
N GLY A 64 24.71 -0.98 16.04
CA GLY A 64 24.26 -2.08 16.90
C GLY A 64 24.74 -1.93 18.34
N VAL A 65 26.03 -1.62 18.54
CA VAL A 65 26.60 -1.36 19.87
C VAL A 65 26.01 -0.09 20.50
N GLY A 66 25.83 0.98 19.71
CA GLY A 66 25.20 2.21 20.17
C GLY A 66 23.76 1.99 20.64
N MET A 67 22.97 1.27 19.85
CA MET A 67 21.58 0.92 20.18
C MET A 67 21.50 0.01 21.42
N ALA A 68 22.39 -0.98 21.53
CA ALA A 68 22.48 -1.84 22.70
C ALA A 68 22.85 -1.07 23.98
N GLY A 69 23.73 -0.06 23.88
CA GLY A 69 24.10 0.81 25.00
C GLY A 69 22.93 1.68 25.48
N VAL A 70 22.18 2.29 24.56
CA VAL A 70 20.97 3.08 24.89
C VAL A 70 19.90 2.20 25.51
N TYR A 71 19.67 1.01 24.93
CA TYR A 71 18.70 0.05 25.45
C TYR A 71 19.07 -0.44 26.86
N GLY A 72 20.35 -0.76 27.09
CA GLY A 72 20.87 -1.13 28.41
C GLY A 72 20.69 -0.02 29.44
N GLY A 73 21.01 1.23 29.08
CA GLY A 73 20.88 2.39 29.97
C GLY A 73 19.43 2.71 30.34
N LEU A 74 18.49 2.58 29.40
CA LEU A 74 17.07 2.76 29.68
C LEU A 74 16.53 1.64 30.58
N LYS A 75 16.97 0.40 30.37
CA LYS A 75 16.59 -0.74 31.20
C LYS A 75 17.06 -0.59 32.64
N GLU A 76 18.31 -0.16 32.84
CA GLU A 76 18.87 0.05 34.19
C GLU A 76 18.16 1.18 34.93
N ARG A 77 17.86 2.30 34.25
CA ARG A 77 17.06 3.40 34.80
C ARG A 77 15.64 2.94 35.17
N ALA A 78 15.01 2.13 34.33
CA ALA A 78 13.68 1.60 34.61
C ALA A 78 13.67 0.67 35.83
N VAL A 79 14.73 -0.13 36.04
CA VAL A 79 14.87 -0.98 37.23
C VAL A 79 15.02 -0.13 38.49
N LEU A 80 15.89 0.90 38.46
CA LEU A 80 16.08 1.78 39.61
C LEU A 80 14.81 2.57 39.94
N ALA A 81 14.14 3.11 38.93
CA ALA A 81 12.87 3.82 39.08
C ALA A 81 11.78 2.91 39.68
N ARG A 82 11.74 1.64 39.27
CA ARG A 82 10.81 0.64 39.82
C ARG A 82 11.11 0.31 41.28
N GLN A 83 12.38 0.19 41.67
CA GLN A 83 12.76 -0.05 43.06
C GLN A 83 12.35 1.10 43.98
N GLN A 84 12.59 2.34 43.54
CA GLN A 84 12.17 3.52 44.30
C GLN A 84 10.63 3.62 44.36
N ALA A 85 9.95 3.29 43.26
CA ALA A 85 8.48 3.23 43.23
C ALA A 85 7.93 2.17 44.20
N GLU A 86 8.57 1.00 44.30
CA GLU A 86 8.19 -0.07 45.23
C GLU A 86 8.39 0.34 46.69
N GLU A 87 9.45 1.08 47.01
CA GLU A 87 9.66 1.64 48.35
C GLU A 87 8.54 2.61 48.75
N HIS A 88 8.17 3.54 47.87
CA HIS A 88 7.04 4.44 48.07
C HIS A 88 5.71 3.67 48.17
N TYR A 89 5.51 2.64 47.33
CA TYR A 89 4.32 1.79 47.42
C TYR A 89 4.20 1.07 48.76
N ASN A 90 5.29 0.49 49.28
CA ASN A 90 5.29 -0.18 50.58
C ASN A 90 5.03 0.79 51.74
N ARG A 91 5.57 2.03 51.68
CA ARG A 91 5.22 3.09 52.63
C ARG A 91 3.74 3.47 52.55
N GLY A 92 3.19 3.56 51.34
CA GLY A 92 1.77 3.81 51.13
C GLY A 92 0.88 2.74 51.74
N LEU A 93 1.28 1.47 51.63
CA LEU A 93 0.59 0.36 52.30
C LEU A 93 0.68 0.45 53.83
N ALA A 94 1.84 0.80 54.38
CA ALA A 94 1.98 0.99 55.82
C ALA A 94 1.05 2.09 56.36
N HIS A 95 0.98 3.23 55.68
CA HIS A 95 0.05 4.30 56.05
C HIS A 95 -1.42 3.92 55.86
N LEU A 96 -1.73 3.04 54.90
CA LEU A 96 -3.07 2.48 54.72
C LEU A 96 -3.45 1.57 55.91
N GLU A 97 -2.52 0.76 56.41
CA GLU A 97 -2.71 -0.07 57.62
C GLU A 97 -2.86 0.78 58.89
N GLU A 98 -2.15 1.91 58.96
CA GLU A 98 -2.27 2.90 60.05
C GLU A 98 -3.58 3.71 59.99
N GLY A 99 -4.30 3.66 58.86
CA GLY A 99 -5.53 4.42 58.63
C GLY A 99 -5.29 5.86 58.16
N ASP A 100 -4.06 6.23 57.85
CA ASP A 100 -3.63 7.55 57.38
C ASP A 100 -3.77 7.66 55.85
N TYR A 101 -5.02 7.64 55.37
CA TYR A 101 -5.36 7.63 53.94
C TYR A 101 -4.72 8.77 53.12
N ASN A 102 -4.58 9.97 53.69
CA ASN A 102 -3.98 11.12 53.00
C ASN A 102 -2.48 10.91 52.73
N LEU A 103 -1.76 10.30 53.68
CA LEU A 103 -0.34 10.04 53.55
C LEU A 103 -0.12 8.84 52.63
N ALA A 104 -0.96 7.81 52.73
CA ALA A 104 -0.99 6.69 51.80
C ALA A 104 -1.20 7.15 50.34
N GLU A 105 -2.13 8.10 50.11
CA GLU A 105 -2.37 8.66 48.77
C GLU A 105 -1.12 9.36 48.22
N ALA A 106 -0.43 10.16 49.05
CA ALA A 106 0.78 10.87 48.64
C ALA A 106 1.90 9.90 48.25
N GLU A 107 2.09 8.82 49.01
CA GLU A 107 3.08 7.79 48.71
C GLU A 107 2.78 7.04 47.42
N PHE A 108 1.53 6.62 47.19
CA PHE A 108 1.16 5.95 45.94
C PHE A 108 1.31 6.86 44.72
N ARG A 109 1.05 8.17 44.87
CA ARG A 109 1.26 9.15 43.81
C ARG A 109 2.74 9.30 43.45
N GLU A 110 3.63 9.28 44.45
CA GLU A 110 5.07 9.34 44.22
C GLU A 110 5.59 8.04 43.57
N ALA A 111 5.05 6.88 43.96
CA ALA A 111 5.35 5.61 43.29
C ALA A 111 5.00 5.64 41.78
N LEU A 112 3.84 6.19 41.43
CA LEU A 112 3.42 6.36 40.03
C LEU A 112 4.22 7.43 39.28
N ARG A 113 4.72 8.46 39.97
CA ARG A 113 5.61 9.46 39.37
C ARG A 113 6.93 8.84 38.92
N LEU A 114 7.46 7.90 39.71
CA LEU A 114 8.71 7.21 39.44
C LEU A 114 8.52 6.09 38.40
N ALA A 115 7.43 5.34 38.49
CA ALA A 115 7.08 4.28 37.56
C ALA A 115 5.62 4.44 37.08
N PRO A 116 5.38 5.15 35.96
CA PRO A 116 4.03 5.38 35.43
C PRO A 116 3.24 4.09 35.11
N ASN A 117 3.95 3.00 34.80
CA ASN A 117 3.35 1.70 34.48
C ASN A 117 3.21 0.77 35.71
N TYR A 118 3.27 1.31 36.93
CA TYR A 118 3.15 0.51 38.15
C TYR A 118 1.68 0.33 38.54
N TRP A 119 1.04 -0.69 37.96
CA TRP A 119 -0.40 -0.90 38.05
C TRP A 119 -0.87 -1.18 39.49
N GLU A 120 -0.04 -1.81 40.32
CA GLU A 120 -0.34 -2.09 41.73
C GLU A 120 -0.53 -0.79 42.52
N ALA A 121 0.35 0.21 42.31
CA ALA A 121 0.24 1.51 42.94
C ALA A 121 -0.98 2.31 42.43
N ALA A 122 -1.30 2.18 41.14
CA ALA A 122 -2.50 2.79 40.56
C ALA A 122 -3.78 2.19 41.14
N ASP A 123 -3.82 0.87 41.34
CA ASP A 123 -4.95 0.19 41.94
C ASP A 123 -5.17 0.61 43.39
N LYS A 124 -4.11 0.61 44.20
CA LYS A 124 -4.17 1.06 45.59
C LYS A 124 -4.52 2.53 45.74
N LEU A 125 -4.06 3.39 44.83
CA LEU A 125 -4.46 4.79 44.81
C LEU A 125 -5.97 4.96 44.59
N ARG A 126 -6.58 4.16 43.70
CA ARG A 126 -8.04 4.16 43.49
C ARG A 126 -8.79 3.68 44.73
N GLU A 127 -8.30 2.62 45.36
CA GLU A 127 -8.87 2.08 46.59
C GLU A 127 -8.85 3.11 47.73
N VAL A 128 -7.71 3.75 47.98
CA VAL A 128 -7.55 4.79 49.02
C VAL A 128 -8.49 5.97 48.79
N ARG A 129 -8.61 6.43 47.53
CA ARG A 129 -9.51 7.53 47.19
C ARG A 129 -10.99 7.17 47.36
N ALA A 130 -11.37 5.95 47.01
CA ALA A 130 -12.73 5.44 47.23
C ALA A 130 -13.07 5.32 48.72
N GLN A 131 -12.09 4.95 49.57
CA GLN A 131 -12.29 4.87 51.02
C GLN A 131 -12.28 6.25 51.68
N ALA A 132 -11.41 7.17 51.25
CA ALA A 132 -11.39 8.54 51.71
C ALA A 132 -12.70 9.29 51.39
N THR A 133 -13.28 9.04 50.22
CA THR A 133 -14.60 9.59 49.85
C THR A 133 -15.75 8.95 50.64
N ALA A 134 -15.64 7.67 51.03
CA ALA A 134 -16.64 7.01 51.87
C ALA A 134 -16.63 7.46 53.34
N MET A 135 -15.50 7.99 53.84
CA MET A 135 -15.33 8.39 55.25
C MET A 135 -15.53 9.90 55.52
N ALA A 136 -15.70 10.73 54.48
CA ALA A 136 -15.83 12.18 54.65
C ALA A 136 -17.25 12.61 55.07
N THR A 137 -17.51 12.74 56.38
CA THR A 137 -18.42 13.79 56.89
C THR A 137 -17.70 15.14 56.85
N PRO A 138 -18.34 16.24 56.41
CA PRO A 138 -17.63 17.48 56.13
C PRO A 138 -17.30 18.26 57.40
N SER A 139 -16.02 18.29 57.81
CA SER A 139 -15.44 19.40 58.59
C SER A 139 -13.91 19.38 58.59
N PRO A 140 -13.26 20.54 58.80
CA PRO A 140 -12.33 21.07 57.81
C PRO A 140 -10.87 20.90 58.23
N SER A 141 -10.02 20.70 57.23
CA SER A 141 -8.58 20.85 57.32
C SER A 141 -8.10 21.94 56.33
N PRO A 142 -6.90 22.50 56.56
CA PRO A 142 -6.65 23.92 56.44
C PRO A 142 -6.58 24.44 55.01
N THR A 143 -7.15 25.63 54.87
CA THR A 143 -7.32 26.45 53.67
C THR A 143 -6.00 26.77 52.98
N VAL A 144 -5.79 26.15 51.81
CA VAL A 144 -5.07 26.68 50.64
C VAL A 144 -5.97 26.30 49.44
N PRO A 145 -6.29 27.20 48.51
CA PRO A 145 -7.68 27.49 48.11
C PRO A 145 -8.42 26.38 47.35
N LEU A 146 -9.66 26.11 47.79
CA LEU A 146 -10.74 25.36 47.14
C LEU A 146 -11.21 25.94 45.77
N GLU A 147 -10.41 26.79 45.12
CA GLU A 147 -10.85 27.53 43.93
C GLU A 147 -10.66 26.70 42.64
N VAL A 148 -9.58 25.90 42.55
CA VAL A 148 -9.25 25.09 41.36
C VAL A 148 -10.23 23.94 41.15
N ASP A 149 -10.62 23.23 42.22
CA ASP A 149 -11.59 22.13 42.14
C ASP A 149 -12.99 22.65 41.75
N SER A 150 -13.33 23.87 42.17
CA SER A 150 -14.58 24.54 41.77
C SER A 150 -14.59 24.95 40.29
N GLN A 151 -13.44 25.35 39.74
CA GLN A 151 -13.31 25.78 38.36
C GLN A 151 -13.30 24.58 37.41
N SER A 152 -12.50 23.54 37.69
CA SER A 152 -12.50 22.30 36.92
C SER A 152 -13.88 21.65 36.90
N ALA A 153 -14.57 21.58 38.05
CA ALA A 153 -15.94 21.09 38.12
C ALA A 153 -16.96 21.96 37.38
N ALA A 154 -16.75 23.28 37.30
CA ALA A 154 -17.61 24.17 36.51
C ALA A 154 -17.42 23.96 35.00
N ILE A 155 -16.17 23.88 34.53
CA ILE A 155 -15.82 23.61 33.14
C ILE A 155 -16.34 22.23 32.72
N TYR A 156 -16.15 21.22 33.56
CA TYR A 156 -16.64 19.87 33.27
C TYR A 156 -18.17 19.82 33.15
N ARG A 157 -18.91 20.45 34.07
CA ARG A 157 -20.38 20.56 33.94
C ARG A 157 -20.81 21.31 32.68
N GLN A 158 -20.08 22.35 32.29
CA GLN A 158 -20.33 23.06 31.03
C GLN A 158 -20.10 22.14 29.83
N ALA A 159 -19.01 21.38 29.81
CA ALA A 159 -18.74 20.40 28.77
C ALA A 159 -19.84 19.32 28.69
N GLN A 160 -20.33 18.82 29.83
CA GLN A 160 -21.45 17.86 29.86
C GLN A 160 -22.74 18.42 29.26
N GLU A 161 -23.04 19.70 29.50
CA GLU A 161 -24.21 20.37 28.90
C GLU A 161 -24.04 20.61 27.40
N LEU A 162 -22.83 20.93 26.94
CA LEU A 162 -22.54 21.04 25.51
C LEU A 162 -22.62 19.68 24.81
N TYR A 163 -22.12 18.63 25.48
CA TYR A 163 -22.17 17.25 25.01
C TYR A 163 -23.61 16.75 24.88
N SER A 164 -24.47 17.04 25.87
CA SER A 164 -25.88 16.64 25.83
C SER A 164 -26.65 17.32 24.69
N ARG A 165 -26.22 18.51 24.29
CA ARG A 165 -26.74 19.27 23.14
C ARG A 165 -26.09 18.86 21.80
N GLN A 166 -25.19 17.88 21.79
CA GLN A 166 -24.45 17.43 20.61
C GLN A 166 -23.61 18.54 19.95
N ASN A 167 -23.22 19.55 20.72
CA ASN A 167 -22.33 20.60 20.22
C ASN A 167 -20.88 20.12 20.34
N TRP A 168 -20.47 19.24 19.42
CA TRP A 168 -19.20 18.52 19.48
C TRP A 168 -17.98 19.43 19.48
N ILE A 169 -18.01 20.52 18.70
CA ILE A 169 -16.90 21.48 18.58
C ILE A 169 -16.64 22.16 19.92
N GLU A 170 -17.66 22.82 20.48
CA GLU A 170 -17.53 23.54 21.76
C GLU A 170 -17.24 22.58 22.91
N THR A 171 -17.78 21.36 22.86
CA THR A 171 -17.49 20.33 23.85
C THR A 171 -16.01 19.93 23.84
N ALA A 172 -15.45 19.61 22.66
CA ALA A 172 -14.04 19.24 22.55
C ALA A 172 -13.14 20.37 23.04
N LEU A 173 -13.40 21.63 22.64
CA LEU A 173 -12.62 22.79 23.10
C LEU A 173 -12.67 22.98 24.63
N THR A 174 -13.85 22.81 25.23
CA THR A 174 -14.05 22.94 26.68
C THR A 174 -13.34 21.82 27.44
N LEU A 175 -13.36 20.59 26.91
CA LEU A 175 -12.67 19.43 27.50
C LEU A 175 -11.14 19.52 27.35
N GLU A 176 -10.64 20.06 26.24
CA GLU A 176 -9.21 20.35 26.07
C GLU A 176 -8.74 21.41 27.08
N GLN A 177 -9.52 22.48 27.26
CA GLN A 177 -9.24 23.48 28.29
C GLN A 177 -9.21 22.86 29.69
N LEU A 178 -10.14 21.94 29.99
CA LEU A 178 -10.15 21.22 31.25
C LEU A 178 -8.89 20.36 31.42
N ARG A 179 -8.47 19.66 30.36
CA ARG A 179 -7.27 18.81 30.38
C ARG A 179 -5.99 19.62 30.57
N ASP A 180 -5.92 20.83 30.01
CA ASP A 180 -4.80 21.77 30.20
C ASP A 180 -4.76 22.34 31.62
N LEU A 181 -5.93 22.61 32.21
CA LEU A 181 -6.06 23.14 33.57
C LEU A 181 -5.78 22.07 34.64
N ASP A 182 -6.41 20.90 34.50
CA ASP A 182 -6.29 19.76 35.41
C ASP A 182 -6.31 18.42 34.63
N PRO A 183 -5.12 17.87 34.30
CA PRO A 183 -4.99 16.60 33.57
C PRO A 183 -5.45 15.34 34.33
N TYR A 184 -5.83 15.45 35.61
CA TYR A 184 -6.22 14.33 36.46
C TYR A 184 -7.70 14.34 36.83
N TYR A 185 -8.41 15.44 36.59
CA TYR A 185 -9.83 15.58 36.86
C TYR A 185 -10.67 14.67 35.95
N GLU A 186 -11.41 13.72 36.54
CA GLU A 186 -12.34 12.82 35.83
C GLU A 186 -11.74 12.20 34.55
N ARG A 187 -10.44 11.88 34.58
CA ARG A 187 -9.61 11.59 33.39
C ARG A 187 -10.28 10.64 32.41
N GLU A 188 -10.72 9.47 32.87
CA GLU A 188 -11.37 8.47 32.02
C GLU A 188 -12.62 9.03 31.34
N ASN A 189 -13.47 9.74 32.08
CA ASN A 189 -14.70 10.33 31.54
C ASN A 189 -14.40 11.47 30.54
N VAL A 190 -13.44 12.33 30.86
CA VAL A 190 -12.97 13.40 29.96
C VAL A 190 -12.40 12.80 28.68
N THR A 191 -11.58 11.75 28.79
CA THR A 191 -10.99 11.04 27.64
C THR A 191 -12.09 10.43 26.75
N GLU A 192 -13.10 9.80 27.36
CA GLU A 192 -14.23 9.21 26.65
C GLU A 192 -15.08 10.26 25.93
N MET A 193 -15.45 11.33 26.62
CA MET A 193 -16.24 12.42 26.05
C MET A 193 -15.47 13.17 24.96
N LEU A 194 -14.17 13.37 25.13
CA LEU A 194 -13.32 14.05 24.16
C LEU A 194 -13.18 13.22 22.88
N PHE A 195 -12.90 11.92 23.03
CA PHE A 195 -12.91 10.98 21.90
C PHE A 195 -14.25 11.00 21.16
N SER A 196 -15.35 10.81 21.89
CA SER A 196 -16.71 10.77 21.33
C SER A 196 -17.07 12.09 20.64
N SER A 197 -16.61 13.23 21.18
CA SER A 197 -16.84 14.54 20.57
C SER A 197 -16.10 14.67 19.23
N TYR A 198 -14.81 14.35 19.17
CA TYR A 198 -14.05 14.39 17.91
C TYR A 198 -14.59 13.39 16.87
N TYR A 199 -14.94 12.18 17.30
CA TYR A 199 -15.49 11.14 16.43
C TYR A 199 -16.85 11.55 15.83
N ASN A 200 -17.81 11.99 16.66
CA ASN A 200 -19.12 12.42 16.18
C ASN A 200 -19.05 13.73 15.36
N MET A 201 -18.12 14.63 15.69
CA MET A 201 -17.83 15.79 14.86
C MET A 201 -17.34 15.39 13.47
N ALA A 202 -16.46 14.38 13.39
CA ALA A 202 -15.96 13.87 12.13
C ALA A 202 -17.10 13.28 11.27
N LEU A 203 -17.99 12.48 11.86
CA LEU A 203 -19.16 11.94 11.17
C LEU A 203 -20.11 13.04 10.65
N ASP A 204 -20.43 14.03 11.47
CA ASP A 204 -21.24 15.19 11.05
C ASP A 204 -20.58 15.99 9.91
N LEU A 205 -19.24 16.06 9.88
CA LEU A 205 -18.50 16.66 8.77
C LEU A 205 -18.52 15.81 7.51
N VAL A 206 -18.50 14.48 7.63
CA VAL A 206 -18.68 13.55 6.49
C VAL A 206 -20.05 13.74 5.86
N ASP A 207 -21.10 13.87 6.68
CA ASP A 207 -22.48 14.11 6.21
C ASP A 207 -22.64 15.47 5.51
N LYS A 208 -21.81 16.45 5.88
CA LYS A 208 -21.77 17.79 5.28
C LYS A 208 -20.78 17.93 4.11
N ASP A 209 -20.20 16.83 3.64
CA ASP A 209 -19.18 16.78 2.59
C ASP A 209 -17.91 17.62 2.89
N ARG A 210 -17.61 17.89 4.16
CA ARG A 210 -16.39 18.60 4.61
C ARG A 210 -15.30 17.60 4.96
N LEU A 211 -14.89 16.80 3.98
CA LEU A 211 -14.11 15.58 4.18
C LEU A 211 -12.70 15.82 4.75
N GLU A 212 -12.00 16.88 4.34
CA GLU A 212 -10.66 17.18 4.89
C GLU A 212 -10.73 17.61 6.36
N GLU A 213 -11.82 18.25 6.76
CA GLU A 213 -12.08 18.60 8.16
C GLU A 213 -12.50 17.36 8.95
N ALA A 214 -13.30 16.48 8.36
CA ALA A 214 -13.64 15.19 8.94
C ALA A 214 -12.38 14.36 9.21
N LEU A 215 -11.45 14.29 8.24
CA LEU A 215 -10.20 13.56 8.39
C LEU A 215 -9.36 14.07 9.56
N ARG A 216 -9.21 15.41 9.68
CA ARG A 216 -8.52 16.03 10.82
C ARG A 216 -9.20 15.71 12.16
N SER A 217 -10.52 15.61 12.15
CA SER A 217 -11.32 15.30 13.35
C SER A 217 -11.15 13.84 13.77
N PHE A 218 -11.10 12.91 12.81
CA PHE A 218 -10.73 11.52 13.07
C PHE A 218 -9.30 11.39 13.58
N ASP A 219 -8.34 12.12 12.99
CA ASP A 219 -6.96 12.15 13.49
C ASP A 219 -6.93 12.61 14.96
N LYS A 220 -7.73 13.62 15.34
CA LYS A 220 -7.87 14.05 16.74
C LYS A 220 -8.49 13.00 17.64
N ALA A 221 -9.51 12.27 17.17
CA ALA A 221 -10.07 11.14 17.93
C ALA A 221 -9.00 10.07 18.18
N LEU A 222 -8.20 9.74 17.16
CA LEU A 222 -7.12 8.76 17.25
C LEU A 222 -5.91 9.26 18.07
N GLU A 223 -5.66 10.56 18.16
CA GLU A 223 -4.69 11.10 19.13
C GLU A 223 -5.12 10.79 20.58
N VAL A 224 -6.43 10.81 20.86
CA VAL A 224 -6.99 10.48 22.18
C VAL A 224 -7.02 8.97 22.41
N LYS A 225 -7.45 8.18 21.41
CA LYS A 225 -7.48 6.71 21.44
C LYS A 225 -6.84 6.11 20.17
N PRO A 226 -5.52 5.88 20.15
CA PRO A 226 -4.80 5.46 18.93
C PRO A 226 -5.19 4.10 18.34
N GLY A 227 -5.81 3.23 19.13
CA GLY A 227 -6.17 1.87 18.73
C GLY A 227 -7.67 1.65 18.57
N ASP A 228 -8.47 2.71 18.51
CA ASP A 228 -9.91 2.54 18.34
C ASP A 228 -10.22 2.03 16.91
N PRO A 229 -10.78 0.81 16.77
CA PRO A 229 -10.95 0.19 15.46
C PRO A 229 -11.97 0.93 14.60
N GLU A 230 -13.01 1.50 15.20
CA GLU A 230 -14.08 2.20 14.50
C GLU A 230 -13.53 3.51 13.90
N ALA A 231 -12.82 4.29 14.70
CA ALA A 231 -12.17 5.52 14.25
C ALA A 231 -11.12 5.28 13.16
N LEU A 232 -10.34 4.19 13.26
CA LEU A 232 -9.37 3.80 12.23
C LEU A 232 -10.06 3.50 10.89
N VAL A 233 -11.14 2.70 10.91
CA VAL A 233 -11.90 2.36 9.70
C VAL A 233 -12.53 3.62 9.09
N GLN A 234 -13.20 4.44 9.88
CA GLN A 234 -13.87 5.65 9.38
C GLN A 234 -12.87 6.65 8.79
N ARG A 235 -11.72 6.86 9.45
CA ARG A 235 -10.64 7.68 8.93
C ARG A 235 -10.15 7.19 7.57
N GLU A 236 -9.94 5.87 7.45
CA GLU A 236 -9.45 5.26 6.21
C GLU A 236 -10.46 5.38 5.06
N LEU A 237 -11.75 5.21 5.34
CA LEU A 237 -12.82 5.42 4.36
C LEU A 237 -12.79 6.86 3.82
N VAL A 238 -12.71 7.87 4.71
CA VAL A 238 -12.63 9.28 4.31
C VAL A 238 -11.36 9.58 3.50
N SER A 239 -10.20 9.11 3.97
CA SER A 239 -8.92 9.35 3.30
C SER A 239 -8.87 8.70 1.92
N THR A 240 -9.37 7.47 1.80
CA THR A 240 -9.43 6.74 0.53
C THR A 240 -10.42 7.41 -0.43
N TYR A 241 -11.54 7.91 0.09
CA TYR A 241 -12.55 8.58 -0.73
C TYR A 241 -12.01 9.89 -1.31
N LEU A 242 -11.33 10.70 -0.49
CA LEU A 242 -10.60 11.89 -0.95
C LEU A 242 -9.54 11.57 -2.00
N THR A 243 -8.84 10.45 -1.84
CA THR A 243 -7.86 9.98 -2.83
C THR A 243 -8.53 9.65 -4.16
N GLY A 244 -9.66 8.94 -4.13
CA GLY A 244 -10.46 8.64 -5.32
C GLY A 244 -10.94 9.91 -6.04
N LEU A 245 -11.43 10.90 -5.29
CA LEU A 245 -11.81 12.20 -5.84
C LEU A 245 -10.64 12.96 -6.46
N GLY A 246 -9.44 12.89 -5.86
CA GLY A 246 -8.25 13.53 -6.39
C GLY A 246 -7.79 12.99 -7.75
N TYR A 247 -8.10 11.72 -8.05
CA TYR A 247 -7.82 11.09 -9.34
C TYR A 247 -9.00 11.14 -10.31
N TRP A 248 -10.16 11.64 -9.88
CA TRP A 248 -11.35 11.74 -10.72
C TRP A 248 -11.05 12.53 -12.00
N GLU A 249 -11.43 11.99 -13.15
CA GLU A 249 -11.16 12.55 -14.49
C GLU A 249 -9.68 12.72 -14.88
N ALA A 250 -8.74 12.50 -13.96
CA ALA A 250 -7.30 12.59 -14.22
C ALA A 250 -6.65 11.22 -14.45
N ASP A 251 -7.03 10.22 -13.65
CA ASP A 251 -6.54 8.85 -13.72
C ASP A 251 -7.65 7.90 -13.25
N TRP A 252 -8.44 7.40 -14.20
CA TRP A 252 -9.55 6.50 -13.90
C TRP A 252 -9.12 5.22 -13.20
N VAL A 253 -7.92 4.70 -13.48
CA VAL A 253 -7.43 3.46 -12.86
C VAL A 253 -7.28 3.66 -11.36
N ARG A 254 -6.60 4.73 -10.94
CA ARG A 254 -6.41 5.04 -9.51
C ARG A 254 -7.71 5.44 -8.80
N ALA A 255 -8.59 6.15 -9.51
CA ALA A 255 -9.92 6.48 -8.98
C ALA A 255 -10.73 5.19 -8.71
N ILE A 256 -10.78 4.27 -9.68
CA ILE A 256 -11.43 2.97 -9.55
C ILE A 256 -10.84 2.17 -8.38
N GLU A 257 -9.51 2.07 -8.27
CA GLU A 257 -8.86 1.34 -7.18
C GLU A 257 -9.27 1.88 -5.80
N SER A 258 -9.32 3.20 -5.66
CA SER A 258 -9.70 3.87 -4.42
C SER A 258 -11.17 3.60 -4.07
N PHE A 259 -12.10 3.81 -5.00
CA PHE A 259 -13.52 3.56 -4.73
C PHE A 259 -13.84 2.07 -4.56
N LEU A 260 -13.15 1.18 -5.28
CA LEU A 260 -13.30 -0.26 -5.14
C LEU A 260 -12.83 -0.74 -3.76
N ALA A 261 -11.77 -0.16 -3.20
CA ALA A 261 -11.33 -0.46 -1.85
C ALA A 261 -12.42 -0.13 -0.82
N ILE A 262 -13.05 1.03 -0.95
CA ILE A 262 -14.17 1.46 -0.10
C ILE A 262 -15.38 0.55 -0.30
N TYR A 263 -15.79 0.29 -1.55
CA TYR A 263 -16.96 -0.54 -1.88
C TYR A 263 -16.87 -1.96 -1.31
N ARG A 264 -15.66 -2.51 -1.16
CA ARG A 264 -15.44 -3.83 -0.53
C ARG A 264 -15.64 -3.82 0.99
N ILE A 265 -15.46 -2.67 1.62
CA ILE A 265 -15.63 -2.48 3.07
C ILE A 265 -17.08 -2.12 3.37
N ASP A 266 -17.56 -1.06 2.73
CA ASP A 266 -18.92 -0.54 2.88
C ASP A 266 -19.46 -0.09 1.52
N PRO A 267 -20.31 -0.92 0.87
CA PRO A 267 -20.97 -0.58 -0.39
C PRO A 267 -21.87 0.65 -0.32
N GLU A 268 -22.38 0.99 0.87
CA GLU A 268 -23.32 2.09 1.11
C GLU A 268 -22.61 3.35 1.63
N TYR A 269 -21.28 3.36 1.67
CA TYR A 269 -20.52 4.53 2.06
C TYR A 269 -20.70 5.66 1.04
N LYS A 270 -21.47 6.69 1.44
CA LYS A 270 -21.80 7.85 0.60
C LYS A 270 -22.35 7.41 -0.77
N ASP A 271 -21.80 7.95 -1.84
CA ASP A 271 -22.12 7.66 -3.25
C ASP A 271 -21.09 6.71 -3.88
N VAL A 272 -20.32 5.93 -3.10
CA VAL A 272 -19.19 5.13 -3.62
C VAL A 272 -19.62 4.16 -4.73
N LYS A 273 -20.78 3.52 -4.60
CA LYS A 273 -21.31 2.62 -5.62
C LYS A 273 -21.54 3.35 -6.95
N GLN A 274 -22.13 4.54 -6.88
CA GLN A 274 -22.37 5.38 -8.05
C GLN A 274 -21.06 5.90 -8.65
N ARG A 275 -20.13 6.38 -7.81
CA ARG A 275 -18.79 6.83 -8.23
C ARG A 275 -18.03 5.73 -8.95
N LEU A 276 -18.07 4.52 -8.42
CA LEU A 276 -17.39 3.37 -9.01
C LEU A 276 -18.03 2.98 -10.35
N TYR A 277 -19.37 2.99 -10.45
CA TYR A 277 -20.09 2.79 -11.70
C TYR A 277 -19.68 3.81 -12.77
N GLU A 278 -19.73 5.09 -12.42
CA GLU A 278 -19.35 6.19 -13.32
C GLU A 278 -17.87 6.11 -13.72
N ALA A 279 -16.98 5.74 -12.80
CA ALA A 279 -15.56 5.58 -13.11
C ALA A 279 -15.31 4.43 -14.10
N TYR A 280 -15.98 3.28 -13.94
CA TYR A 280 -15.91 2.19 -14.92
C TYR A 280 -16.49 2.60 -16.27
N LEU A 281 -17.63 3.29 -16.30
CA LEU A 281 -18.25 3.78 -17.52
C LEU A 281 -17.31 4.71 -18.30
N ASN A 282 -16.79 5.74 -17.64
CA ASN A 282 -15.90 6.72 -18.28
C ASN A 282 -14.58 6.11 -18.72
N HIS A 283 -14.04 5.15 -17.95
CA HIS A 283 -12.83 4.44 -18.35
C HIS A 283 -13.06 3.53 -19.56
N GLY A 284 -14.22 2.87 -19.63
CA GLY A 284 -14.66 2.12 -20.81
C GLY A 284 -14.82 3.01 -22.03
N ASP A 285 -15.40 4.21 -21.86
CA ASP A 285 -15.55 5.21 -22.94
C ASP A 285 -14.17 5.70 -23.44
N LEU A 286 -13.21 5.90 -22.54
CA LEU A 286 -11.83 6.24 -22.91
C LEU A 286 -11.21 5.12 -23.75
N TYR A 287 -11.27 3.86 -23.32
CA TYR A 287 -10.77 2.74 -24.11
C TYR A 287 -11.47 2.60 -25.46
N ALA A 288 -12.79 2.82 -25.52
CA ALA A 288 -13.52 2.82 -26.78
C ALA A 288 -13.04 3.92 -27.73
N SER A 289 -12.72 5.11 -27.21
CA SER A 289 -12.16 6.22 -27.99
C SER A 289 -10.75 5.94 -28.53
N GLU A 290 -9.99 5.09 -27.83
CA GLU A 290 -8.67 4.60 -28.23
C GLU A 290 -8.75 3.33 -29.10
N GLU A 291 -9.95 2.88 -29.46
CA GLU A 291 -10.23 1.65 -30.20
C GLU A 291 -9.76 0.36 -29.48
N ALA A 292 -9.51 0.44 -28.18
CA ALA A 292 -9.19 -0.69 -27.31
C ALA A 292 -10.47 -1.43 -26.87
N TRP A 293 -11.24 -1.92 -27.84
CA TRP A 293 -12.61 -2.42 -27.64
C TRP A 293 -12.74 -3.56 -26.64
N CYS A 294 -11.77 -4.48 -26.58
CA CYS A 294 -11.80 -5.59 -25.62
C CYS A 294 -11.62 -5.12 -24.16
N LEU A 295 -10.79 -4.08 -23.94
CA LEU A 295 -10.65 -3.47 -22.61
C LEU A 295 -11.89 -2.64 -22.26
N ALA A 296 -12.48 -1.97 -23.25
CA ALA A 296 -13.74 -1.24 -23.07
C ALA A 296 -14.89 -2.18 -22.64
N GLU A 297 -15.02 -3.34 -23.30
CA GLU A 297 -16.00 -4.37 -22.94
C GLU A 297 -15.88 -4.78 -21.46
N GLU A 298 -14.66 -5.08 -21.00
CA GLU A 298 -14.43 -5.48 -19.60
C GLU A 298 -14.89 -4.39 -18.62
N ARG A 299 -14.60 -3.12 -18.92
CA ARG A 299 -15.03 -2.00 -18.07
C ARG A 299 -16.53 -1.79 -18.08
N TYR A 300 -17.20 -1.93 -19.21
CA TYR A 300 -18.66 -1.85 -19.27
C TYR A 300 -19.33 -3.01 -18.55
N ASP A 301 -18.75 -4.22 -18.58
CA ASP A 301 -19.26 -5.36 -17.82
C ASP A 301 -19.13 -5.13 -16.31
N GLN A 302 -18.01 -4.56 -15.85
CA GLN A 302 -17.83 -4.15 -14.46
C GLN A 302 -18.83 -3.06 -14.03
N ALA A 303 -19.13 -2.09 -14.89
CA ALA A 303 -20.18 -1.11 -14.63
C ALA A 303 -21.57 -1.76 -14.55
N ALA A 304 -21.92 -2.61 -15.51
CA ALA A 304 -23.20 -3.32 -15.55
C ALA A 304 -23.41 -4.25 -14.33
N ALA A 305 -22.33 -4.76 -13.74
CA ALA A 305 -22.39 -5.56 -12.53
C ALA A 305 -22.78 -4.74 -11.27
N LEU A 306 -22.53 -3.43 -11.27
CA LEU A 306 -22.92 -2.52 -10.18
C LEU A 306 -24.34 -1.99 -10.36
N ASP A 307 -24.64 -1.52 -11.58
CA ASP A 307 -25.96 -1.04 -11.98
C ASP A 307 -26.22 -1.37 -13.45
N SER A 308 -27.19 -2.26 -13.69
CA SER A 308 -27.50 -2.78 -15.01
C SER A 308 -28.70 -2.04 -15.59
N ASN A 309 -28.50 -1.42 -16.75
CA ASN A 309 -29.52 -0.72 -17.51
C ASN A 309 -29.30 -0.91 -19.02
N ASP A 310 -30.31 -0.60 -19.83
CA ASP A 310 -30.26 -0.85 -21.28
C ASP A 310 -29.10 -0.12 -21.98
N ASP A 311 -28.74 1.07 -21.50
CA ASP A 311 -27.66 1.89 -22.08
C ASP A 311 -26.29 1.24 -21.87
N ILE A 312 -25.97 0.78 -20.65
CA ILE A 312 -24.68 0.14 -20.37
C ILE A 312 -24.57 -1.23 -21.03
N ILE A 313 -25.67 -1.98 -21.11
CA ILE A 313 -25.70 -3.26 -21.81
C ILE A 313 -25.47 -3.05 -23.31
N ALA A 314 -26.08 -2.04 -23.92
CA ALA A 314 -25.83 -1.70 -25.32
C ALA A 314 -24.38 -1.31 -25.58
N LYS A 315 -23.76 -0.50 -24.70
CA LYS A 315 -22.34 -0.14 -24.80
C LYS A 315 -21.42 -1.37 -24.70
N ARG A 316 -21.68 -2.26 -23.74
CA ARG A 316 -20.92 -3.51 -23.57
C ARG A 316 -21.01 -4.39 -24.82
N ASP A 317 -22.22 -4.59 -25.33
CA ASP A 317 -22.44 -5.48 -26.48
C ASP A 317 -21.84 -4.91 -27.77
N ASP A 318 -21.88 -3.58 -28.00
CA ASP A 318 -21.18 -2.93 -29.11
C ASP A 318 -19.66 -3.08 -28.99
N ALA A 319 -19.10 -2.87 -27.80
CA ALA A 319 -17.67 -3.08 -27.54
C ALA A 319 -17.24 -4.54 -27.76
N ALA A 320 -18.03 -5.51 -27.31
CA ALA A 320 -17.80 -6.93 -27.51
C ALA A 320 -17.79 -7.30 -29.00
N TYR A 321 -18.76 -6.78 -29.77
CA TYR A 321 -18.80 -6.96 -31.22
C TYR A 321 -17.55 -6.39 -31.91
N ARG A 322 -17.15 -5.17 -31.54
CA ARG A 322 -15.98 -4.48 -32.10
C ARG A 322 -14.66 -5.15 -31.73
N CYS A 323 -14.57 -5.69 -30.51
CA CYS A 323 -13.45 -6.51 -30.06
C CYS A 323 -13.25 -7.72 -30.98
N GLN A 324 -14.33 -8.44 -31.32
CA GLN A 324 -14.23 -9.63 -32.19
C GLN A 324 -13.77 -9.32 -33.61
N ILE A 325 -14.21 -8.21 -34.20
CA ILE A 325 -13.81 -7.82 -35.56
C ILE A 325 -12.39 -7.24 -35.62
N ALA A 326 -11.91 -6.59 -34.55
CA ALA A 326 -10.56 -6.05 -34.47
C ALA A 326 -9.47 -7.15 -34.42
N VAL A 327 -9.82 -8.33 -33.90
CA VAL A 327 -8.93 -9.51 -33.81
C VAL A 327 -8.96 -10.35 -35.10
N ALA A 328 -9.90 -10.09 -36.02
CA ALA A 328 -9.95 -10.79 -37.30
C ALA A 328 -8.79 -10.33 -38.22
N PRO A 329 -7.98 -11.24 -38.80
CA PRO A 329 -6.94 -10.84 -39.73
C PRO A 329 -7.57 -10.12 -40.93
N THR A 330 -7.02 -8.94 -41.25
CA THR A 330 -7.44 -8.14 -42.41
C THR A 330 -7.47 -9.04 -43.66
N PRO A 331 -8.59 -9.13 -44.41
CA PRO A 331 -8.61 -9.93 -45.62
C PRO A 331 -7.58 -9.37 -46.60
N THR A 332 -6.56 -10.16 -46.94
CA THR A 332 -5.62 -9.83 -48.00
C THR A 332 -6.39 -9.68 -49.31
N ILE A 333 -6.64 -8.45 -49.75
CA ILE A 333 -7.16 -8.18 -51.08
C ILE A 333 -6.04 -8.54 -52.06
N ILE A 334 -6.10 -9.74 -52.62
CA ILE A 334 -5.28 -10.12 -53.76
C ILE A 334 -5.78 -9.27 -54.93
N ALA A 335 -5.00 -8.26 -55.31
CA ALA A 335 -5.25 -7.50 -56.52
C ALA A 335 -5.32 -8.49 -57.70
N ALA A 336 -6.50 -8.63 -58.29
CA ALA A 336 -6.67 -9.39 -59.51
C ALA A 336 -5.79 -8.73 -60.59
N VAL A 337 -4.78 -9.48 -61.06
CA VAL A 337 -3.95 -9.10 -62.19
C VAL A 337 -4.84 -8.76 -63.38
N THR A 338 -4.77 -7.51 -63.83
CA THR A 338 -5.36 -7.05 -65.08
C THR A 338 -4.80 -7.90 -66.22
N PRO A 339 -5.60 -8.71 -66.93
CA PRO A 339 -5.08 -9.42 -68.08
C PRO A 339 -4.92 -8.44 -69.24
N THR A 340 -3.69 -8.37 -69.76
CA THR A 340 -3.38 -7.79 -71.08
C THR A 340 -4.21 -8.53 -72.12
N ALA A 341 -5.21 -7.86 -72.68
CA ALA A 341 -6.04 -8.40 -73.77
C ALA A 341 -5.32 -8.22 -75.12
N THR A 342 -4.77 -9.31 -75.63
CA THR A 342 -4.47 -9.46 -77.07
C THR A 342 -5.76 -9.89 -77.76
N ILE A 343 -6.25 -9.09 -78.70
CA ILE A 343 -7.50 -9.35 -79.41
C ILE A 343 -7.21 -10.34 -80.56
N ALA A 344 -7.75 -11.55 -80.47
CA ALA A 344 -8.03 -12.40 -81.62
C ALA A 344 -9.32 -13.18 -81.38
N ALA A 345 -10.11 -13.29 -82.44
CA ALA A 345 -11.55 -13.51 -82.41
C ALA A 345 -12.01 -14.95 -82.13
N ALA A 346 -13.27 -14.99 -81.67
CA ALA A 346 -14.31 -15.98 -81.93
C ALA A 346 -14.44 -17.24 -81.04
N ALA A 347 -15.68 -17.35 -80.54
CA ALA A 347 -16.46 -18.54 -80.22
C ALA A 347 -16.23 -19.24 -78.86
N ALA A 348 -17.36 -19.37 -78.15
CA ALA A 348 -17.54 -19.95 -76.84
C ALA A 348 -17.21 -21.45 -76.78
N VAL A 349 -16.83 -21.94 -75.60
CA VAL A 349 -17.34 -23.15 -74.91
C VAL A 349 -16.74 -23.22 -73.50
N THR A 350 -17.57 -23.62 -72.54
CA THR A 350 -17.34 -23.89 -71.13
C THR A 350 -16.43 -25.08 -70.87
N ALA A 351 -15.55 -25.01 -69.86
CA ALA A 351 -15.05 -26.18 -69.13
C ALA A 351 -14.46 -25.84 -67.74
N THR A 352 -14.88 -26.64 -66.76
CA THR A 352 -14.54 -26.65 -65.33
C THR A 352 -13.09 -27.07 -65.08
N VAL A 353 -12.42 -26.48 -64.08
CA VAL A 353 -11.11 -26.94 -63.58
C VAL A 353 -11.16 -27.08 -62.06
N THR A 354 -10.88 -28.29 -61.58
CA THR A 354 -10.62 -28.61 -60.17
C THR A 354 -9.15 -28.34 -59.86
N PRO A 355 -8.78 -27.51 -58.86
CA PRO A 355 -7.39 -27.30 -58.48
C PRO A 355 -6.95 -28.27 -57.37
N THR A 356 -5.81 -28.92 -57.58
CA THR A 356 -5.03 -29.59 -56.54
C THR A 356 -4.18 -28.55 -55.81
N VAL A 357 -4.33 -28.48 -54.50
CA VAL A 357 -3.65 -27.53 -53.60
C VAL A 357 -2.27 -28.06 -53.22
N SER A 358 -1.26 -27.20 -53.25
CA SER A 358 0.00 -27.37 -52.50
C SER A 358 0.15 -26.21 -51.53
N ILE A 359 0.38 -26.54 -50.25
CA ILE A 359 0.39 -25.62 -49.11
C ILE A 359 1.86 -25.37 -48.75
N ALA A 360 2.27 -24.11 -48.59
CA ALA A 360 3.55 -23.77 -47.97
C ALA A 360 3.39 -22.72 -46.87
N ALA A 361 3.62 -23.21 -45.65
CA ALA A 361 4.08 -22.56 -44.41
C ALA A 361 3.23 -21.45 -43.74
N VAL A 362 2.66 -21.81 -42.59
CA VAL A 362 2.13 -20.93 -41.54
C VAL A 362 3.31 -20.44 -40.67
N GLY A 363 3.43 -19.13 -40.45
CA GLY A 363 4.32 -18.55 -39.45
C GLY A 363 3.61 -18.35 -38.11
N LYS A 364 4.35 -18.51 -37.00
CA LYS A 364 3.88 -18.25 -35.62
C LYS A 364 4.40 -16.92 -35.10
N ILE A 365 3.62 -16.24 -34.28
CA ILE A 365 3.97 -14.94 -33.70
C ILE A 365 4.46 -15.16 -32.27
N ALA A 366 5.51 -14.43 -31.87
CA ALA A 366 6.10 -14.48 -30.54
C ALA A 366 5.94 -13.14 -29.80
N PHE A 367 5.59 -13.19 -28.53
CA PHE A 367 5.55 -12.02 -27.64
C PHE A 367 6.42 -12.27 -26.40
N ALA A 368 7.10 -11.21 -25.96
CA ALA A 368 7.99 -11.24 -24.80
C ALA A 368 7.40 -10.44 -23.65
N ALA A 369 7.32 -11.06 -22.46
CA ALA A 369 6.96 -10.41 -21.22
C ALA A 369 8.18 -10.32 -20.31
N TYR A 370 8.41 -9.15 -19.72
CA TYR A 370 9.53 -8.92 -18.80
C TYR A 370 9.10 -9.20 -17.36
N ASP A 371 9.81 -10.10 -16.67
CA ASP A 371 9.62 -10.35 -15.25
C ASP A 371 10.64 -9.54 -14.44
N ALA A 372 10.15 -8.58 -13.66
CA ALA A 372 10.99 -7.71 -12.84
C ALA A 372 11.53 -8.38 -11.56
N GLY A 373 10.95 -9.50 -11.12
CA GLY A 373 11.40 -10.26 -9.95
C GLY A 373 12.63 -11.13 -10.26
N GLU A 374 12.69 -11.70 -11.47
CA GLU A 374 13.81 -12.54 -11.90
C GLU A 374 14.78 -11.83 -12.87
N GLY A 375 14.38 -10.67 -13.41
CA GLY A 375 15.21 -9.86 -14.32
C GLY A 375 15.38 -10.47 -15.71
N VAL A 376 14.42 -11.28 -16.17
CA VAL A 376 14.51 -12.05 -17.43
C VAL A 376 13.27 -11.81 -18.30
N TYR A 377 13.44 -11.94 -19.62
CA TYR A 377 12.34 -11.92 -20.59
C TYR A 377 11.89 -13.34 -20.90
N THR A 378 10.59 -13.59 -20.79
CA THR A 378 9.97 -14.87 -21.17
C THR A 378 9.21 -14.69 -22.47
N ILE A 379 9.52 -15.53 -23.46
CA ILE A 379 8.94 -15.46 -24.81
C ILE A 379 7.88 -16.56 -24.97
N TYR A 380 6.68 -16.16 -25.37
CA TYR A 380 5.56 -17.05 -25.68
C TYR A 380 5.31 -17.03 -27.19
N MET A 381 5.13 -18.20 -27.80
CA MET A 381 4.85 -18.34 -29.24
C MET A 381 3.49 -18.99 -29.45
N VAL A 382 2.67 -18.42 -30.34
CA VAL A 382 1.36 -18.98 -30.74
C VAL A 382 1.39 -19.41 -32.19
#